data_AF-A0A8J5K7U9-F1
#
_entry.id   AF-A0A8J5K7U9-F1
#
_cell.length_a   1.000
_cell.length_b   1.000
_cell.length_c   1.000
_cell.angle_alpha   90.00
_cell.angle_beta   90.00
_cell.angle_gamma   90.00
#
_symmetry.space_group_name_H-M   'P 1'
#
loop_
_entity.id
_entity.type
_entity.pdbx_description
1 polymer ?
#
loop_
_entity_poly.entity_id
_entity_poly.type
_entity_poly.pdbx_seq_one_letter_code
_entity_poly.pdbx_strand_id
1 'polypeptide(L)'
;MNYPKVPVKKKPQEFDGKVSWKAYQAQYELLAEQNGWDDKQCAVQLATSLKGAAMEVLSQLTGKERSSYMSLVKVLERRAYPGASPDLLAMLSRDQFVDALDNTQLKIQVKQSQPATLQEALARALELESYVRSSLPNCRMESSSGFKARKG
;
A
#
# COMPACT_ATOMS: atom_id res chain seq x y z
N MET A 1 24.43 27.49 -14.09
CA MET A 1 23.50 26.75 -14.97
C MET A 1 22.61 25.86 -14.10
N ASN A 2 21.42 26.33 -13.72
CA ASN A 2 20.46 25.52 -12.97
C ASN A 2 19.58 24.80 -13.99
N TYR A 3 19.93 23.56 -14.34
CA TYR A 3 19.08 22.77 -15.22
C TYR A 3 17.85 22.31 -14.42
N PRO A 4 16.62 22.66 -14.83
CA PRO A 4 15.46 22.04 -14.22
C PRO A 4 15.57 20.54 -14.51
N LYS A 5 15.70 19.72 -13.46
CA LYS A 5 15.48 18.28 -13.56
C LYS A 5 14.03 18.12 -13.99
N VAL A 6 13.79 18.05 -15.29
CA VAL A 6 12.51 17.58 -15.82
C VAL A 6 12.29 16.19 -15.22
N PRO A 7 11.22 15.97 -14.45
CA PRO A 7 10.96 14.65 -13.89
C PRO A 7 10.71 13.71 -15.07
N VAL A 8 11.68 12.84 -15.35
CA VAL A 8 11.55 11.83 -16.40
C VAL A 8 10.51 10.84 -15.92
N LYS A 9 9.29 10.95 -16.45
CA LYS A 9 8.21 9.98 -16.19
C LYS A 9 8.66 8.61 -16.69
N LYS A 10 9.04 7.71 -15.79
CA LYS A 10 9.54 6.38 -16.15
C LYS A 10 8.36 5.47 -16.46
N LYS A 11 8.41 4.78 -17.60
CA LYS A 11 7.37 3.80 -17.97
C LYS A 11 7.58 2.48 -17.22
N PRO A 12 6.51 1.73 -16.91
CA PRO A 12 6.66 0.41 -16.33
C PRO A 12 7.32 -0.53 -17.32
N GLN A 13 8.07 -1.51 -16.80
CA GLN A 13 8.63 -2.58 -17.62
C GLN A 13 7.51 -3.44 -18.19
N GLU A 14 7.70 -4.01 -19.37
CA GLU A 14 6.76 -4.97 -19.95
C GLU A 14 6.71 -6.25 -19.09
N PHE A 15 5.50 -6.73 -18.81
CA PHE A 15 5.28 -7.95 -18.04
C PHE A 15 4.69 -9.03 -18.93
N ASP A 16 5.47 -10.06 -19.22
CA ASP A 16 5.06 -11.21 -20.03
C ASP A 16 4.70 -12.45 -19.19
N GLY A 17 4.78 -12.35 -17.87
CA GLY A 17 4.53 -13.46 -16.93
C GLY A 17 5.74 -14.35 -16.63
N LYS A 18 6.94 -14.05 -17.15
CA LYS A 18 8.15 -14.86 -16.87
C LYS A 18 8.78 -14.59 -15.51
N VAL A 19 8.62 -13.37 -15.00
CA VAL A 19 9.08 -12.98 -13.66
C VAL A 19 7.94 -13.12 -12.65
N SER A 20 8.28 -13.36 -11.39
CA SER A 20 7.27 -13.43 -10.31
C SER A 20 6.45 -12.14 -10.27
N TRP A 21 5.11 -12.28 -10.24
CA TRP A 21 4.18 -11.16 -10.16
C TRP A 21 4.53 -10.22 -8.99
N LYS A 22 4.86 -10.75 -7.80
CA LYS A 22 5.26 -9.93 -6.64
C LYS A 22 6.51 -9.09 -6.88
N ALA A 23 7.52 -9.64 -7.56
CA ALA A 23 8.74 -8.90 -7.85
C ALA A 23 8.48 -7.75 -8.83
N TYR A 24 7.63 -8.01 -9.84
CA TYR A 24 7.18 -6.99 -10.77
C TYR A 24 6.33 -5.91 -10.08
N GLN A 25 5.37 -6.29 -9.24
CA GLN A 25 4.52 -5.36 -8.50
C GLN A 25 5.33 -4.42 -7.61
N ALA A 26 6.34 -4.91 -6.89
CA ALA A 26 7.20 -4.07 -6.06
C ALA A 26 7.95 -3.01 -6.90
N GLN A 27 8.46 -3.40 -8.07
CA GLN A 27 9.09 -2.44 -9.00
C GLN A 27 8.06 -1.43 -9.55
N TYR A 28 6.86 -1.89 -9.85
CA TYR A 28 5.77 -1.06 -10.35
C TYR A 28 5.33 -0.01 -9.33
N GLU A 29 5.17 -0.40 -8.06
CA GLU A 29 4.79 0.48 -6.95
C GLU A 29 5.85 1.58 -6.75
N LEU A 30 7.13 1.24 -6.74
CA LEU A 30 8.22 2.23 -6.68
C LEU A 30 8.20 3.23 -7.85
N LEU A 31 7.81 2.76 -9.04
CA LEU A 31 7.66 3.62 -10.21
C LEU A 31 6.41 4.50 -10.12
N ALA A 32 5.30 3.96 -9.62
CA ALA A 32 4.06 4.69 -9.40
C ALA A 32 4.25 5.83 -8.39
N GLU A 33 4.97 5.56 -7.28
CA GLU A 33 5.34 6.56 -6.29
C GLU A 33 6.23 7.66 -6.86
N GLN A 34 7.29 7.28 -7.62
CA GLN A 34 8.18 8.27 -8.25
C GLN A 34 7.46 9.14 -9.28
N ASN A 35 6.47 8.59 -9.98
CA ASN A 35 5.72 9.31 -11.00
C ASN A 35 4.46 10.01 -10.45
N GLY A 36 4.10 9.77 -9.19
CA GLY A 36 2.88 10.31 -8.57
C GLY A 36 1.60 9.83 -9.26
N TRP A 37 1.52 8.55 -9.64
CA TRP A 37 0.35 8.01 -10.33
C TRP A 37 -0.84 7.81 -9.40
N ASP A 38 -2.01 8.25 -9.84
CA ASP A 38 -3.29 7.91 -9.21
C ASP A 38 -3.79 6.51 -9.62
N ASP A 39 -4.78 5.96 -8.91
CA ASP A 39 -5.31 4.60 -9.13
C ASP A 39 -5.68 4.32 -10.59
N LYS A 40 -6.26 5.31 -11.30
CA LYS A 40 -6.66 5.14 -12.71
C LYS A 40 -5.45 5.14 -13.62
N GLN A 41 -4.46 6.00 -13.35
CA GLN A 41 -3.19 6.00 -14.09
C GLN A 41 -2.43 4.69 -13.87
N CYS A 42 -2.38 4.20 -12.63
CA CYS A 42 -1.80 2.91 -12.29
C CYS A 42 -2.53 1.77 -13.02
N ALA A 43 -3.86 1.81 -13.12
CA ALA A 43 -4.61 0.80 -13.85
C ALA A 43 -4.27 0.79 -15.35
N VAL A 44 -4.28 1.98 -15.98
CA VAL A 44 -3.98 2.11 -17.41
C VAL A 44 -2.55 1.69 -17.71
N GLN A 45 -1.57 2.13 -16.91
CA GLN A 45 -0.17 1.77 -17.17
C GLN A 45 0.15 0.32 -16.89
N LEU A 46 -0.55 -0.30 -15.93
CA LEU A 46 -0.45 -1.74 -15.73
C LEU A 46 -1.04 -2.46 -16.93
N ALA A 47 -2.24 -2.08 -17.38
CA ALA A 47 -2.88 -2.71 -18.53
C ALA A 47 -2.05 -2.60 -19.83
N THR A 48 -1.35 -1.48 -20.05
CA THR A 48 -0.51 -1.28 -21.24
C THR A 48 0.86 -1.96 -21.14
N SER A 49 1.36 -2.23 -19.94
CA SER A 49 2.62 -2.94 -19.72
C SER A 49 2.47 -4.45 -19.81
N LEU A 50 1.26 -5.00 -19.67
CA LEU A 50 0.99 -6.43 -19.85
C LEU A 50 1.25 -6.87 -21.30
N LYS A 51 1.93 -8.01 -21.46
CA LYS A 51 2.23 -8.64 -22.75
C LYS A 51 1.99 -10.14 -22.70
N GLY A 52 1.80 -10.74 -23.88
CA GLY A 52 1.65 -12.19 -24.03
C GLY A 52 0.51 -12.76 -23.17
N ALA A 53 0.78 -13.85 -22.46
CA ALA A 53 -0.18 -14.53 -21.60
C ALA A 53 -0.73 -13.63 -20.47
N ALA A 54 0.05 -12.64 -20.02
CA ALA A 54 -0.40 -11.72 -18.98
C ALA A 54 -1.45 -10.73 -19.49
N MET A 55 -1.47 -10.41 -20.79
CA MET A 55 -2.50 -9.54 -21.39
C MET A 55 -3.88 -10.20 -21.41
N GLU A 56 -3.95 -11.54 -21.38
CA GLU A 56 -5.23 -12.27 -21.36
C GLU A 56 -6.09 -11.93 -20.13
N VAL A 57 -5.51 -11.41 -19.05
CA VAL A 57 -6.31 -10.98 -17.88
C VAL A 57 -7.25 -9.83 -18.22
N LEU A 58 -6.93 -9.02 -19.22
CA LEU A 58 -7.76 -7.91 -19.64
C LEU A 58 -9.07 -8.39 -20.27
N SER A 59 -9.08 -9.55 -20.93
CA SER A 59 -10.30 -10.11 -21.52
C SER A 59 -11.29 -10.60 -20.46
N GLN A 60 -10.80 -10.94 -19.26
CA GLN A 60 -11.61 -11.42 -18.14
C GLN A 60 -12.30 -10.30 -17.35
N LEU A 61 -11.85 -9.05 -17.54
CA LEU A 61 -12.34 -7.88 -16.80
C LEU A 61 -13.27 -7.02 -17.65
N THR A 62 -14.26 -6.42 -17.03
CA THR A 62 -15.12 -5.39 -17.64
C THR A 62 -14.35 -4.07 -17.80
N GLY A 63 -14.84 -3.15 -18.66
CA GLY A 63 -14.18 -1.86 -18.88
C GLY A 63 -14.01 -1.02 -17.60
N LYS A 64 -14.95 -1.15 -16.65
CA LYS A 64 -14.88 -0.48 -15.34
C LYS A 64 -13.78 -1.08 -14.46
N GLU A 65 -13.63 -2.40 -14.45
CA GLU A 65 -12.59 -3.08 -13.67
C GLU A 65 -11.19 -2.85 -14.24
N ARG A 66 -11.06 -2.75 -15.57
CA ARG A 66 -9.79 -2.36 -16.22
C ARG A 66 -9.31 -0.95 -15.86
N SER A 67 -10.21 -0.12 -15.32
CA SER A 67 -9.89 1.24 -14.88
C SER A 67 -9.53 1.30 -13.38
N SER A 68 -9.53 0.16 -12.68
CA SER A 68 -9.21 0.05 -11.26
C SER A 68 -7.97 -0.81 -11.06
N TYR A 69 -6.94 -0.23 -10.43
CA TYR A 69 -5.67 -0.92 -10.22
C TYR A 69 -5.86 -2.15 -9.33
N MET A 70 -6.59 -2.02 -8.22
CA MET A 70 -6.87 -3.15 -7.32
C MET A 70 -7.54 -4.35 -8.03
N SER A 71 -8.42 -4.08 -9.00
CA SER A 71 -9.13 -5.15 -9.72
C SER A 71 -8.18 -5.90 -10.64
N LEU A 72 -7.29 -5.19 -11.33
CA LEU A 72 -6.25 -5.77 -12.18
C LEU A 72 -5.27 -6.62 -11.37
N VAL A 73 -4.75 -6.09 -10.25
CA VAL A 73 -3.84 -6.81 -9.35
C VAL A 73 -4.47 -8.11 -8.87
N LYS A 74 -5.73 -8.10 -8.42
CA LYS A 74 -6.43 -9.31 -7.95
C LYS A 74 -6.58 -10.41 -8.98
N VAL A 75 -6.75 -10.06 -10.26
CA VAL A 75 -6.85 -11.07 -11.33
C VAL A 75 -5.46 -11.58 -11.71
N LEU A 76 -4.46 -10.69 -11.74
CA LEU A 76 -3.07 -11.05 -12.01
C LEU A 76 -2.49 -11.95 -10.92
N GLU A 77 -2.77 -11.68 -9.65
CA GLU A 77 -2.38 -12.55 -8.53
C GLU A 77 -3.00 -13.94 -8.66
N ARG A 78 -4.29 -14.03 -8.98
CA ARG A 78 -4.98 -15.32 -9.18
C ARG A 78 -4.39 -16.12 -10.34
N ARG A 79 -3.97 -15.44 -11.42
CA ARG A 79 -3.32 -16.08 -12.58
C ARG A 79 -1.87 -16.47 -12.30
N ALA A 80 -1.14 -15.66 -11.55
CA ALA A 80 0.26 -15.90 -11.19
C ALA A 80 0.39 -17.03 -10.16
N TYR A 81 -0.64 -17.23 -9.33
CA TYR A 81 -0.70 -18.27 -8.31
C TYR A 81 -1.92 -19.18 -8.49
N PRO A 82 -1.99 -19.99 -9.57
CA PRO A 82 -3.16 -20.82 -9.87
C PRO A 82 -3.41 -21.95 -8.86
N GLY A 83 -2.49 -22.19 -7.92
CA GLY A 83 -2.62 -23.15 -6.82
C GLY A 83 -2.62 -22.53 -5.42
N ALA A 84 -2.55 -21.19 -5.30
CA ALA A 84 -2.71 -20.54 -4.01
C ALA A 84 -4.18 -20.59 -3.62
N SER A 85 -4.48 -21.16 -2.45
CA SER A 85 -5.83 -21.07 -1.90
C SER A 85 -6.21 -19.58 -1.76
N PRO A 86 -7.50 -19.23 -1.93
CA PRO A 86 -7.96 -17.87 -1.64
C PRO A 86 -7.57 -17.43 -0.21
N ASP A 87 -7.43 -18.38 0.72
CA ASP A 87 -6.90 -18.18 2.07
C ASP A 87 -5.43 -17.75 2.08
N LEU A 88 -4.56 -18.33 1.23
CA LEU A 88 -3.17 -17.93 1.12
C LEU A 88 -3.04 -16.52 0.52
N LEU A 89 -3.86 -16.19 -0.49
CA LEU A 89 -3.90 -14.83 -1.05
C LEU A 89 -4.41 -13.82 0.00
N ALA A 90 -5.45 -14.16 0.74
CA ALA A 90 -5.96 -13.32 1.83
C ALA A 90 -4.91 -13.12 2.94
N MET A 91 -4.16 -14.16 3.29
CA MET A 91 -3.06 -14.10 4.25
C MET A 91 -1.94 -13.17 3.74
N LEU A 92 -1.52 -13.30 2.48
CA LEU A 92 -0.50 -12.45 1.87
C LEU A 92 -0.95 -10.99 1.76
N SER A 93 -2.21 -10.74 1.39
CA SER A 93 -2.78 -9.38 1.35
C SER A 93 -2.87 -8.77 2.74
N ARG A 94 -3.24 -9.55 3.76
CA ARG A 94 -3.25 -9.12 5.16
C ARG A 94 -1.84 -8.74 5.62
N ASP A 95 -0.86 -9.61 5.37
CA ASP A 95 0.52 -9.36 5.81
C ASP A 95 1.10 -8.14 5.10
N GLN A 96 0.81 -7.95 3.81
CA GLN A 96 1.17 -6.73 3.08
C GLN A 96 0.54 -5.48 3.69
N PHE A 97 -0.75 -5.52 4.04
CA PHE A 97 -1.43 -4.39 4.68
C PHE A 97 -0.77 -4.03 6.02
N VAL A 98 -0.51 -5.03 6.87
CA VAL A 98 0.17 -4.82 8.15
C VAL A 98 1.59 -4.27 7.94
N ASP A 99 2.29 -4.74 6.91
CA ASP A 99 3.63 -4.25 6.60
C ASP A 99 3.66 -2.80 6.12
N ALA A 100 2.65 -2.40 5.35
CA ALA A 100 2.45 -1.06 4.82
C ALA A 100 1.93 -0.04 5.85
N LEU A 101 1.62 -0.43 7.09
CA LEU A 101 1.26 0.52 8.15
C LEU A 101 2.48 1.37 8.54
N ASP A 102 2.41 2.68 8.28
CA ASP A 102 3.47 3.66 8.60
C ASP A 102 3.76 3.79 10.11
N ASN A 103 2.76 3.53 10.95
CA ASN A 103 2.88 3.68 12.39
C ASN A 103 3.29 2.38 13.07
N THR A 104 4.52 2.35 13.60
CA THR A 104 5.09 1.21 14.35
C THR A 104 4.18 0.70 15.47
N GLN A 105 3.49 1.61 16.17
CA GLN A 105 2.60 1.24 17.26
C GLN A 105 1.31 0.58 16.76
N LEU A 106 0.71 1.10 15.67
CA LEU A 106 -0.43 0.46 15.02
C LEU A 106 -0.04 -0.91 14.45
N LYS A 107 1.15 -1.01 13.84
CA LYS A 107 1.69 -2.28 13.32
C LYS A 107 1.83 -3.33 14.41
N ILE A 108 2.40 -2.97 15.57
CA ILE A 108 2.54 -3.89 16.71
C ILE A 108 1.16 -4.33 17.21
N GLN A 109 0.20 -3.41 17.35
CA GLN A 109 -1.11 -3.74 17.90
C GLN A 109 -1.99 -4.54 16.93
N VAL A 110 -1.95 -4.25 15.63
CA VAL A 110 -2.63 -5.04 14.60
C VAL A 110 -1.98 -6.43 14.46
N LYS A 111 -0.67 -6.57 14.72
CA LYS A 111 -0.03 -7.91 14.80
C LYS A 111 -0.47 -8.69 16.03
N GLN A 112 -0.63 -8.02 17.18
CA GLN A 112 -1.09 -8.65 18.42
C GLN A 112 -2.52 -9.17 18.33
N SER A 113 -3.38 -8.52 17.53
CA SER A 113 -4.77 -8.96 17.33
C SER A 113 -4.93 -10.18 16.42
N GLN A 114 -3.85 -10.66 15.78
CA GLN A 114 -3.84 -11.82 14.87
C GLN A 114 -5.06 -11.88 13.93
N PRO A 115 -5.29 -10.86 13.09
CA PRO A 115 -6.46 -10.83 12.22
C PRO A 115 -6.44 -12.00 11.24
N ALA A 116 -7.56 -12.70 11.06
CA ALA A 116 -7.66 -13.81 10.11
C ALA A 116 -7.86 -13.31 8.67
N THR A 117 -8.31 -12.07 8.50
CA THR A 117 -8.66 -11.48 7.20
C THR A 117 -8.20 -10.03 7.06
N LEU A 118 -8.12 -9.55 5.81
CA LEU A 118 -7.80 -8.15 5.52
C LEU A 118 -8.83 -7.18 6.13
N GLN A 119 -10.12 -7.51 6.10
CA GLN A 119 -11.16 -6.68 6.71
C GLN A 119 -11.02 -6.60 8.22
N GLU A 120 -10.67 -7.70 8.89
CA GLU A 120 -10.42 -7.67 10.32
C GLU A 120 -9.20 -6.81 10.67
N ALA A 121 -8.13 -6.90 9.87
CA ALA A 121 -6.95 -6.05 10.03
C ALA A 121 -7.29 -4.55 9.87
N LEU A 122 -8.09 -4.21 8.84
CA LEU A 122 -8.58 -2.83 8.60
C LEU A 122 -9.46 -2.32 9.74
N ALA A 123 -10.42 -3.13 10.19
CA ALA A 123 -11.33 -2.77 11.27
C ALA A 123 -10.55 -2.47 12.56
N ARG A 124 -9.58 -3.33 12.91
CA ARG A 124 -8.73 -3.12 14.08
C ARG A 124 -7.84 -1.90 13.93
N ALA A 125 -7.26 -1.64 12.75
CA ALA A 125 -6.48 -0.43 12.52
C ALA A 125 -7.32 0.84 12.77
N LEU A 126 -8.54 0.91 12.21
CA LEU A 126 -9.47 2.03 12.42
C LEU A 126 -9.91 2.19 13.88
N GLU A 127 -10.21 1.08 14.55
CA GLU A 127 -10.60 1.07 15.96
C GLU A 127 -9.45 1.61 16.84
N LEU A 128 -8.22 1.22 16.55
CA LEU A 128 -7.02 1.67 17.25
C LEU A 128 -6.68 3.15 16.97
N GLU A 129 -6.91 3.64 15.75
CA GLU A 129 -6.80 5.08 15.45
C GLU A 129 -7.78 5.91 16.27
N SER A 130 -9.01 5.41 16.46
CA SER A 130 -10.00 6.04 17.32
C SER A 130 -9.57 6.04 18.79
N TYR A 131 -8.95 4.94 19.25
CA TYR A 131 -8.49 4.80 20.62
C TYR A 131 -7.32 5.73 20.95
N VAL A 132 -6.30 5.84 20.08
CA VAL A 132 -5.17 6.78 20.27
C VAL A 132 -5.66 8.23 20.31
N ARG A 133 -6.75 8.55 19.60
CA ARG A 133 -7.37 9.88 19.62
C ARG A 133 -8.19 10.15 20.89
N SER A 134 -8.79 9.13 21.50
CA SER A 134 -9.56 9.24 22.74
C SER A 134 -8.73 9.03 24.02
N SER A 135 -7.55 8.42 23.93
CA SER A 135 -6.69 8.07 25.07
C SER A 135 -5.50 9.03 25.31
N LEU A 136 -5.63 10.29 24.86
CA LEU A 136 -4.91 11.40 25.48
C LEU A 136 -5.76 11.97 26.64
N PRO A 137 -5.61 11.51 27.90
CA PRO A 137 -5.66 12.47 28.98
C PRO A 137 -4.42 13.35 28.83
N ASN A 138 -4.65 14.64 28.74
CA ASN A 138 -3.64 15.66 29.00
C ASN A 138 -3.02 15.40 30.39
N CYS A 139 -1.96 14.60 30.47
CA CYS A 139 -1.16 14.38 31.68
C CYS A 139 0.32 14.65 31.39
N ARG A 140 0.58 15.95 31.20
CA ARG A 140 1.74 16.76 31.62
C ARG A 140 2.84 16.06 32.45
N MET A 141 4.10 16.23 32.03
CA MET A 141 5.33 16.60 32.80
C MET A 141 6.46 16.89 31.79
N GLU A 142 7.42 17.80 31.91
CA GLU A 142 7.78 18.97 32.73
C GLU A 142 8.86 19.69 31.86
N SER A 143 9.23 20.97 32.02
CA SER A 143 10.27 21.39 32.96
C SER A 143 10.38 22.93 33.00
N SER A 144 10.40 23.43 34.23
CA SER A 144 11.18 24.57 34.74
C SER A 144 11.71 25.64 33.75
N SER A 145 11.18 26.86 33.85
CA SER A 145 12.00 28.08 33.98
C SER A 145 11.12 29.30 34.17
N GLY A 146 11.36 30.08 35.23
CA GLY A 146 10.84 31.43 35.32
C GLY A 146 10.45 31.97 36.70
N PHE A 147 10.98 31.45 37.81
CA PHE A 147 11.04 32.26 39.03
C PHE A 147 12.12 33.32 38.84
N LYS A 148 11.73 34.57 38.62
CA LYS A 148 12.58 35.74 38.95
C LYS A 148 11.82 36.62 39.93
N ALA A 149 12.23 36.54 41.19
CA ALA A 149 11.89 37.51 42.22
C ALA A 149 13.19 38.05 42.85
N ARG A 150 13.34 39.38 42.73
CA ARG A 150 14.01 40.34 43.62
C ARG A 150 15.54 40.36 43.71
N LYS A 151 16.12 41.56 43.55
CA LYS A 151 16.44 42.48 44.67
C LYS A 151 17.10 43.77 44.14
N GLY A 152 16.87 44.89 44.82
CA GLY A 152 17.51 46.18 44.61
C GLY A 152 16.55 47.32 44.91
#